data_AF-A0A538SH39-F1
#
_entry.id   AF-A0A538SH39-F1
#
_cell.length_a   1.000
_cell.length_b   1.000
_cell.length_c   1.000
_cell.angle_alpha   90.00
_cell.angle_beta   90.00
_cell.angle_gamma   90.00
#
_symmetry.space_group_name_H-M   'P 1'
#
loop_
_entity.id
_entity.type
_entity.pdbx_description
1 polymer ?
#
loop_
_entity_poly.entity_id
_entity_poly.type
_entity_poly.pdbx_seq_one_letter_code
_entity_poly.pdbx_strand_id
1 'polypeptide(L)'
;MSPATEKRFWLLRRLSKVMSVLAWIVLVIVLLVVPVGFARAIIARSPEDFTQTLAYGVSGGFIFIYLLYTAQWIQVILAVEENTKQATYVLEKLTTLTQQVRDRLGETADRRESGDLPG
;
A
#
# COMPACT_ATOMS: atom_id res chain seq x y z
N MET A 1 -11.28 -17.15 -1.14
CA MET A 1 -11.66 -15.77 -0.75
C MET A 1 -13.01 -15.44 -1.36
N SER A 2 -13.85 -14.67 -0.68
CA SER A 2 -15.06 -14.13 -1.34
C SER A 2 -14.59 -13.23 -2.50
N PRO A 3 -15.14 -13.40 -3.72
CA PRO A 3 -14.73 -12.63 -4.90
C PRO A 3 -14.93 -11.11 -4.76
N ALA A 4 -15.65 -10.66 -3.73
CA ALA A 4 -15.82 -9.24 -3.41
C ALA A 4 -14.56 -8.63 -2.80
N THR A 5 -13.78 -9.39 -2.03
CA THR A 5 -12.56 -8.90 -1.36
C THR A 5 -11.48 -8.58 -2.40
N GLU A 6 -11.24 -9.49 -3.33
CA GLU A 6 -10.23 -9.35 -4.40
C GLU A 6 -10.49 -8.15 -5.32
N LYS A 7 -11.75 -7.92 -5.69
CA LYS A 7 -12.18 -6.73 -6.45
C LYS A 7 -11.92 -5.42 -5.70
N ARG A 8 -12.10 -5.40 -4.37
CA ARG A 8 -11.81 -4.23 -3.52
C ARG A 8 -10.31 -3.93 -3.45
N PHE A 9 -9.45 -4.95 -3.33
CA PHE A 9 -7.98 -4.79 -3.36
C PHE A 9 -7.50 -4.18 -4.66
N TRP A 10 -8.01 -4.69 -5.78
CA TRP A 10 -7.67 -4.17 -7.10
C TRP A 10 -8.11 -2.70 -7.27
N LEU A 11 -9.32 -2.36 -6.79
CA LEU A 11 -9.84 -0.99 -6.82
C LEU A 11 -8.98 -0.05 -5.98
N LEU A 12 -8.60 -0.44 -4.76
CA LEU A 12 -7.74 0.34 -3.86
C LEU A 12 -6.34 0.58 -4.45
N ARG A 13 -5.76 -0.44 -5.09
CA ARG A 13 -4.47 -0.30 -5.79
C ARG A 13 -4.55 0.69 -6.95
N ARG A 14 -5.65 0.66 -7.70
CA ARG A 14 -5.90 1.59 -8.81
C ARG A 14 -6.15 3.01 -8.29
N LEU A 15 -6.91 3.15 -7.21
CA LEU A 15 -7.19 4.42 -6.56
C LEU A 15 -5.91 5.09 -6.06
N SER A 16 -5.00 4.33 -5.42
CA SER A 16 -3.70 4.86 -4.99
C SER A 16 -2.88 5.42 -6.17
N LYS A 17 -2.85 4.71 -7.31
CA LYS A 17 -2.19 5.23 -8.52
C LYS A 17 -2.84 6.50 -9.04
N VAL A 18 -4.18 6.56 -9.09
CA VAL A 18 -4.91 7.75 -9.54
C VAL A 18 -4.62 8.94 -8.62
N MET A 19 -4.65 8.74 -7.31
CA MET A 19 -4.33 9.78 -6.32
C MET A 19 -2.90 10.30 -6.47
N SER A 20 -1.94 9.42 -6.74
CA SER A 20 -0.55 9.82 -7.00
C SER A 20 -0.43 10.65 -8.29
N VAL A 21 -1.08 10.22 -9.38
CA VAL A 21 -1.11 10.99 -10.64
C VAL A 21 -1.76 12.36 -10.43
N LEU A 22 -2.86 12.42 -9.68
CA LEU A 22 -3.55 13.66 -9.35
C LEU A 22 -2.64 14.61 -8.57
N ALA A 23 -1.87 14.09 -7.61
CA ALA A 23 -0.89 14.87 -6.87
C ALA A 23 0.13 15.51 -7.83
N TRP A 24 0.72 14.73 -8.74
CA TRP A 24 1.67 15.26 -9.73
C TRP A 24 1.05 16.35 -10.63
N ILE A 25 -0.21 16.19 -11.03
CA ILE A 25 -0.93 17.23 -11.78
C ILE A 25 -1.04 18.53 -10.96
N VAL A 26 -1.44 18.43 -9.69
CA VAL A 26 -1.51 19.58 -8.79
C VAL A 26 -0.14 20.26 -8.66
N LEU A 27 0.94 19.48 -8.51
CA LEU A 27 2.29 20.04 -8.43
C LEU A 27 2.67 20.81 -9.69
N VAL A 28 2.37 20.28 -10.87
CA VAL A 28 2.63 20.97 -12.15
C VAL A 28 1.84 22.27 -12.24
N ILE A 29 0.56 22.26 -11.84
CA ILE A 29 -0.27 23.48 -11.83
C ILE A 29 0.35 24.52 -10.90
N VAL A 30 0.74 24.14 -9.68
CA VAL A 30 1.38 25.04 -8.71
C VAL A 30 2.69 25.60 -9.28
N LEU A 31 3.53 24.75 -9.89
CA LEU A 31 4.78 25.16 -10.51
C LEU A 31 4.61 26.13 -11.69
N LEU A 32 3.47 26.10 -12.38
CA LEU A 32 3.18 27.04 -13.46
C LEU A 32 2.55 28.33 -12.94
N VAL A 33 1.59 28.24 -12.02
CA VAL A 33 0.80 29.38 -11.55
C VAL A 33 1.60 30.27 -10.61
N VAL A 34 2.38 29.69 -9.69
CA VAL A 34 3.09 30.45 -8.65
C VAL A 34 4.15 31.39 -9.25
N PRO A 35 5.03 30.97 -10.18
CA PRO A 35 6.00 31.88 -10.80
C PRO A 35 5.33 32.99 -11.60
N VAL A 36 4.23 32.70 -12.30
CA VAL A 36 3.46 33.70 -13.06
C VAL A 36 2.82 34.72 -12.12
N GLY A 37 2.23 34.27 -11.01
CA GLY A 37 1.68 35.14 -9.96
C GLY A 37 2.76 36.02 -9.32
N PHE A 38 3.93 35.47 -9.02
CA PHE A 38 5.05 36.24 -8.47
C PHE A 38 5.57 37.28 -9.46
N ALA A 39 5.74 36.91 -10.73
CA ALA A 39 6.16 37.85 -11.77
C ALA A 39 5.17 39.03 -11.88
N ARG A 40 3.86 38.74 -11.88
CA ARG A 40 2.82 39.77 -11.91
C ARG A 40 2.86 40.67 -10.66
N ALA A 41 2.96 40.08 -9.47
CA ALA A 41 2.98 40.83 -8.21
C ALA A 41 4.20 41.76 -8.11
N ILE A 42 5.37 41.31 -8.58
CA ILE A 42 6.60 42.12 -8.62
C ILE A 42 6.43 43.30 -9.59
N ILE A 43 5.88 43.08 -10.78
CA ILE A 43 5.65 44.14 -11.77
C ILE A 43 4.63 45.16 -11.25
N ALA A 44 3.55 44.68 -10.63
CA ALA A 44 2.50 45.53 -10.07
C ALA A 44 2.91 46.24 -8.76
N ARG A 45 4.05 45.85 -8.16
CA ARG A 45 4.51 46.29 -6.82
C ARG A 45 3.42 46.17 -5.75
N SER A 46 2.58 45.14 -5.87
CA SER A 46 1.45 44.90 -4.97
C SER A 46 1.83 43.83 -3.93
N PRO A 47 2.02 44.19 -2.65
CA PRO A 47 2.30 43.21 -1.59
C PRO A 47 1.09 42.30 -1.32
N GLU A 48 -0.13 42.76 -1.62
CA GLU A 48 -1.34 41.97 -1.51
C GLU A 48 -1.34 40.81 -2.52
N ASP A 49 -1.04 41.10 -3.79
CA ASP A 49 -0.94 40.06 -4.84
C ASP A 49 0.19 39.06 -4.53
N PHE A 50 1.27 39.53 -3.92
CA PHE A 50 2.40 38.69 -3.51
C PHE A 50 1.99 37.71 -2.41
N THR A 51 1.36 38.21 -1.33
CA THR A 51 0.93 37.36 -0.22
C THR A 51 -0.18 36.39 -0.64
N GLN A 52 -1.09 36.83 -1.50
CA GLN A 52 -2.13 35.98 -2.07
C GLN A 52 -1.54 34.86 -2.94
N THR A 53 -0.58 35.18 -3.82
CA THR A 53 0.13 34.18 -4.63
C THR A 53 0.89 33.19 -3.77
N LEU A 54 1.57 33.66 -2.72
CA LEU A 54 2.26 32.82 -1.76
C LEU A 54 1.29 31.87 -1.04
N ALA A 55 0.14 32.37 -0.58
CA ALA A 55 -0.89 31.56 0.06
C ALA A 55 -1.43 30.48 -0.88
N TYR A 56 -1.68 30.81 -2.15
CA TYR A 56 -2.09 29.82 -3.15
C TYR A 56 -1.01 28.77 -3.38
N GLY A 57 0.25 29.17 -3.51
CA GLY A 57 1.38 28.24 -3.67
C GLY A 57 1.52 27.28 -2.48
N VAL A 58 1.46 27.81 -1.26
CA VAL A 58 1.52 27.01 -0.02
C VAL A 58 0.33 26.05 0.06
N SER A 59 -0.89 26.53 -0.19
CA SER A 59 -2.09 25.68 -0.16
C SER A 59 -2.03 24.55 -1.19
N GLY A 60 -1.58 24.83 -2.42
CA GLY A 60 -1.38 23.83 -3.46
C GLY A 60 -0.30 22.81 -3.09
N GLY A 61 0.79 23.26 -2.47
CA GLY A 61 1.82 22.38 -1.90
C GLY A 61 1.30 21.47 -0.79
N PHE A 62 0.47 21.99 0.11
CA PHE A 62 -0.19 21.19 1.15
C PHE A 62 -1.11 20.12 0.56
N ILE A 63 -1.91 20.49 -0.45
CA ILE A 63 -2.79 19.54 -1.15
C ILE A 63 -1.96 18.44 -1.80
N PHE A 64 -0.85 18.78 -2.45
CA PHE A 64 0.08 17.82 -3.05
C PHE A 64 0.61 16.81 -2.02
N ILE A 65 1.14 17.31 -0.90
CA ILE A 65 1.67 16.46 0.19
C ILE A 65 0.58 15.55 0.74
N TYR A 66 -0.63 16.09 0.96
CA TYR A 66 -1.76 15.32 1.49
C TYR A 66 -2.18 14.20 0.55
N LEU A 67 -2.27 14.46 -0.76
CA LEU A 67 -2.60 13.45 -1.76
C LEU A 67 -1.55 12.33 -1.80
N LEU A 68 -0.26 12.66 -1.75
CA LEU A 68 0.81 11.66 -1.68
C LEU A 68 0.76 10.85 -0.39
N TYR A 69 0.55 11.51 0.75
CA TYR A 69 0.44 10.86 2.04
C TYR A 69 -0.70 9.85 2.09
N THR A 70 -1.89 10.23 1.61
CA THR A 70 -3.04 9.32 1.51
C THR A 70 -2.74 8.16 0.54
N ALA A 71 -2.13 8.44 -0.62
CA ALA A 71 -1.78 7.41 -1.59
C ALA A 71 -0.78 6.38 -1.03
N GLN A 72 0.21 6.84 -0.26
CA GLN A 72 1.19 6.00 0.43
C GLN A 72 0.55 5.18 1.54
N TRP A 73 -0.32 5.76 2.36
CA TRP A 73 -1.03 5.02 3.41
C TRP A 73 -1.85 3.86 2.86
N ILE A 74 -2.55 4.06 1.73
CA ILE A 74 -3.27 2.98 1.05
C ILE A 74 -2.30 1.86 0.65
N GLN A 75 -1.11 2.19 0.12
CA GLN A 75 -0.11 1.19 -0.27
C GLN A 75 0.45 0.43 0.94
N VAL A 76 0.70 1.12 2.06
CA VAL A 76 1.18 0.49 3.30
C VAL A 76 0.15 -0.52 3.82
N ILE A 77 -1.14 -0.15 3.85
CA ILE A 77 -2.20 -1.06 4.28
C ILE A 77 -2.28 -2.28 3.35
N LEU A 78 -2.22 -2.08 2.04
CA LEU A 78 -2.22 -3.17 1.06
C LEU A 78 -1.01 -4.11 1.26
N ALA A 79 0.18 -3.55 1.50
CA ALA A 79 1.40 -4.31 1.70
C ALA A 79 1.40 -5.11 3.02
N VAL A 80 0.90 -4.52 4.11
CA VAL A 80 0.71 -5.23 5.39
C VAL A 80 -0.23 -6.41 5.19
N GLU A 81 -1.30 -6.25 4.42
CA GLU A 81 -2.27 -7.32 4.21
C GLU A 81 -1.74 -8.43 3.30
N GLU A 82 -1.02 -8.11 2.22
CA GLU A 82 -0.30 -9.11 1.41
C GLU A 82 0.70 -9.90 2.25
N ASN A 83 1.51 -9.23 3.08
CA ASN A 83 2.46 -9.89 3.97
C ASN A 83 1.78 -10.76 5.03
N THR A 84 0.66 -10.30 5.59
CA THR A 84 -0.12 -11.08 6.58
C THR A 84 -0.69 -12.34 5.92
N LYS A 85 -1.23 -12.25 4.71
CA LYS A 85 -1.72 -13.40 3.93
C LYS A 85 -0.59 -14.38 3.61
N GLN A 86 0.58 -13.88 3.23
CA GLN A 86 1.74 -14.71 2.93
C GLN A 86 2.25 -15.42 4.20
N ALA A 87 2.30 -14.73 5.34
CA ALA A 87 2.66 -15.31 6.62
C ALA A 87 1.67 -16.40 7.05
N THR A 88 0.36 -16.16 6.96
CA THR A 88 -0.67 -17.17 7.25
C THR A 88 -0.55 -18.39 6.34
N TYR A 89 -0.31 -18.19 5.04
CA TYR A 89 -0.14 -19.30 4.10
C TYR A 89 1.14 -20.13 4.37
N VAL A 90 2.23 -19.47 4.77
CA VAL A 90 3.47 -20.17 5.18
C VAL A 90 3.24 -20.95 6.48
N LEU A 91 2.54 -20.38 7.45
CA LEU A 91 2.12 -21.07 8.67
C LEU A 91 1.27 -22.30 8.35
N GLU A 92 0.30 -22.18 7.46
CA GLU A 92 -0.57 -23.28 7.03
C GLU A 92 0.25 -24.41 6.40
N LYS A 93 1.20 -24.08 5.51
CA LYS A 93 2.13 -25.04 4.90
C LYS A 93 3.01 -25.75 5.93
N LEU A 94 3.60 -25.01 6.87
CA LEU A 94 4.43 -25.58 7.94
C LEU A 94 3.61 -26.51 8.84
N THR A 95 2.35 -26.17 9.10
CA THR A 95 1.44 -27.00 9.90
C THR A 95 1.10 -28.30 9.16
N THR A 96 0.78 -28.25 7.87
CA THR A 96 0.56 -29.46 7.04
C THR A 96 1.82 -30.32 6.90
N LEU A 97 3.00 -29.71 6.76
CA LEU A 97 4.26 -30.46 6.72
C LEU A 97 4.53 -31.14 8.07
N THR A 98 4.25 -30.46 9.18
CA THR A 98 4.38 -31.04 10.52
C THR A 98 3.40 -32.20 10.73
N GLN A 99 2.16 -32.08 10.24
CA GLN A 99 1.18 -33.18 10.25
C GLN A 99 1.62 -34.36 9.38
N GLN A 100 2.14 -34.11 8.17
CA GLN A 100 2.67 -35.18 7.32
C GLN A 100 3.89 -35.88 7.94
N VAL A 101 4.77 -35.14 8.62
CA VAL A 101 5.92 -35.72 9.33
C VAL A 101 5.44 -36.53 10.54
N ARG A 102 4.46 -36.03 11.30
CA ARG A 102 3.85 -36.75 12.43
C ARG A 102 3.17 -38.03 11.97
N ASP A 103 2.38 -37.99 10.90
CA ASP A 103 1.66 -39.14 10.38
C ASP A 103 2.63 -40.20 9.84
N ARG A 104 3.71 -39.78 9.15
CA ARG A 104 4.77 -40.72 8.76
C ARG A 104 5.53 -41.31 9.96
N LEU A 105 5.82 -40.52 10.99
CA LEU A 105 6.44 -41.03 12.22
C LEU A 105 5.51 -42.00 12.97
N GLY A 106 4.20 -41.74 12.99
CA GLY A 106 3.17 -42.62 13.54
C GLY A 106 3.07 -43.96 12.81
N GLU A 107 3.00 -43.94 11.47
CA GLU A 107 3.03 -45.18 10.65
C GLU A 107 4.31 -46.00 10.87
N THR A 108 5.45 -45.32 11.09
CA THR A 108 6.73 -46.01 11.33
C THR A 108 6.78 -46.65 12.73
N ALA A 109 6.03 -46.12 13.70
CA ALA A 109 5.88 -46.69 15.03
C ALA A 109 4.91 -47.88 15.05
N ASP A 110 3.74 -47.77 14.41
CA ASP A 110 2.75 -48.86 14.30
C ASP A 110 3.31 -50.08 13.55
N ARG A 111 4.16 -49.83 12.54
CA ARG A 111 4.82 -50.91 11.78
C ARG A 111 5.90 -51.64 12.57
N ARG A 112 6.44 -51.03 13.64
CA ARG A 112 7.36 -51.71 14.56
C ARG A 112 6.63 -52.57 15.58
N GLU A 113 5.44 -52.18 16.04
CA GLU A 113 4.63 -53.03 16.94
C GLU A 113 3.97 -54.21 16.22
N SER A 114 3.58 -54.06 14.94
CA SER A 114 2.96 -55.15 14.17
C SER A 114 3.96 -56.11 13.52
N GLY A 115 5.27 -55.89 13.71
CA GLY A 115 6.34 -56.63 13.03
C GLY A 115 7.04 -57.71 13.86
N ASP A 116 6.67 -57.90 15.14
CA ASP A 116 7.43 -58.74 16.08
C ASP A 116 6.56 -59.75 16.84
N LEU A 117 5.72 -60.49 16.09
CA LEU A 117 5.14 -61.75 16.55
C LEU A 117 5.41 -62.86 15.53
N PRO A 118 6.60 -63.49 15.55
CA PRO A 118 6.76 -64.82 14.99
C PRO A 118 6.12 -65.83 15.95
N GLY A 119 4.92 -66.30 15.58
CA GLY A 119 4.34 -67.56 16.06
C GLY A 119 4.85 -68.73 15.24
#